data_AF-A0AAJ7CFJ2-F1
#
_entry.id   AF-A0AAJ7CFJ2-F1
#
_cell.length_a   1.000
_cell.length_b   1.000
_cell.length_c   1.000
_cell.angle_alpha   90.00
_cell.angle_beta   90.00
_cell.angle_gamma   90.00
#
_symmetry.space_group_name_H-M   'P 1'
#
loop_
_entity.id
_entity.type
_entity.pdbx_description
1 polymer ?
#
loop_
_entity_poly.entity_id
_entity_poly.type
_entity_poly.pdbx_seq_one_letter_code
_entity_poly.pdbx_strand_id
1 'polypeptide(L)'
;MKLLPAIFCILFAFCILQTAHGANNLNTFRFAIQRLKNTVKSTVNSLTRFKSNSKYDLNRKLSNLKLDAMGNVNSISNPALQQIRNDVDSAKAEGKDAEHCYESGRLQLRDASMTAFDDLDKCGKTGLESIAPALSNVDTTIAFGNKVELDLDTIFPSCYNNNIFIMESCIAGKMPGANASVQSLENQATSVQDSVTTASSRAVNSAYSCNQMPLTNVRQAATNARLTARSCIKNA
;
A
#
# COMPACT_ATOMS: atom_id res chain seq x y z
N MET A 1 -12.89 21.79 6.45
CA MET A 1 -12.58 22.84 5.47
C MET A 1 -11.26 23.50 5.84
N LYS A 2 -10.17 23.14 5.17
CA LYS A 2 -8.89 23.86 5.20
C LYS A 2 -8.47 24.02 3.75
N LEU A 3 -8.54 25.25 3.29
CA LEU A 3 -8.08 25.72 1.99
C LEU A 3 -6.63 26.22 2.12
N LEU A 4 -5.88 25.98 1.05
CA LEU A 4 -4.63 26.63 0.56
C LEU A 4 -3.41 25.69 0.45
N PRO A 5 -2.53 25.86 -0.57
CA PRO A 5 -2.69 26.64 -1.82
C PRO A 5 -2.36 25.88 -3.12
N ALA A 6 -3.00 26.38 -4.19
CA ALA A 6 -2.68 26.19 -5.60
C ALA A 6 -1.19 26.46 -5.88
N ILE A 7 -0.50 25.58 -6.63
CA ILE A 7 -0.35 25.67 -8.09
C ILE A 7 -0.12 27.13 -8.54
N PHE A 8 1.13 27.59 -8.52
CA PHE A 8 1.63 28.65 -9.41
C PHE A 8 3.16 28.61 -9.45
N CYS A 9 3.72 27.81 -10.36
CA CYS A 9 5.09 27.94 -10.85
C CYS A 9 5.21 27.43 -12.29
N ILE A 10 4.21 27.74 -13.12
CA ILE A 10 4.28 27.60 -14.58
C ILE A 10 4.16 29.00 -15.15
N LEU A 11 5.30 29.71 -15.25
CA LEU A 11 5.52 30.88 -16.11
C LEU A 11 7.01 31.27 -16.00
N PHE A 12 7.87 30.41 -16.52
CA PHE A 12 9.26 30.76 -16.88
C PHE A 12 9.58 30.24 -18.29
N ALA A 13 8.57 30.21 -19.16
CA ALA A 13 8.74 30.11 -20.60
C ALA A 13 8.50 31.51 -21.16
N PHE A 14 9.43 31.99 -21.99
CA PHE A 14 9.51 33.35 -22.58
C PHE A 14 10.09 34.46 -21.70
N CYS A 15 11.43 34.50 -21.63
CA CYS A 15 12.20 35.75 -21.71
C CYS A 15 13.69 35.45 -21.87
N ILE A 16 14.16 34.98 -23.04
CA ILE A 16 15.55 35.22 -23.50
C ILE A 16 15.55 35.30 -25.05
N LEU A 17 15.11 36.43 -25.58
CA LEU A 17 15.54 36.93 -26.88
C LEU A 17 16.20 38.29 -26.61
N GLN A 18 17.45 38.25 -26.17
CA GLN A 18 18.37 39.39 -26.23
C GLN A 18 19.81 38.86 -26.18
N THR A 19 20.39 38.80 -27.39
CA THR A 19 21.80 39.00 -27.73
C THR A 19 22.81 39.06 -26.57
N ALA A 20 23.48 37.94 -26.32
CA ALA A 20 24.83 37.91 -25.75
C ALA A 20 25.74 37.17 -26.75
N HIS A 21 26.31 37.92 -27.70
CA HIS A 21 27.55 37.50 -28.35
C HIS A 21 28.60 37.35 -27.24
N GLY A 22 28.94 36.10 -26.89
CA GLY A 22 30.03 35.80 -25.94
C GLY A 22 29.68 35.00 -24.68
N ALA A 23 28.45 34.46 -24.53
CA ALA A 23 28.18 33.44 -23.50
C ALA A 23 28.33 32.04 -24.14
N ASN A 24 29.22 31.19 -23.61
CA ASN A 24 29.40 29.81 -24.11
C ASN A 24 28.05 29.04 -24.09
N ASN A 25 27.36 28.91 -25.23
CA ASN A 25 26.05 28.22 -25.31
C ASN A 25 26.14 26.77 -24.83
N LEU A 26 27.32 26.16 -24.97
CA LEU A 26 27.63 24.84 -24.42
C LEU A 26 27.45 24.75 -22.89
N ASN A 27 27.78 25.81 -22.14
CA ASN A 27 27.53 25.86 -20.69
C ASN A 27 26.04 25.96 -20.39
N THR A 28 25.28 26.72 -21.18
CA THR A 28 23.82 26.80 -21.06
C THR A 28 23.18 25.42 -21.24
N PHE A 29 23.59 24.66 -22.26
CA PHE A 29 23.12 23.29 -22.45
C PHE A 29 23.52 22.37 -21.29
N ARG A 30 24.74 22.52 -20.77
CA ARG A 30 25.20 21.75 -19.60
C ARG A 30 24.31 21.99 -18.39
N PHE A 31 23.97 23.25 -18.10
CA PHE A 31 23.05 23.58 -17.02
C PHE A 31 21.64 23.04 -17.26
N ALA A 32 21.13 23.13 -18.49
CA ALA A 32 19.81 22.61 -18.84
C ALA A 32 19.74 21.08 -18.65
N ILE A 33 20.71 20.34 -19.16
CA ILE A 33 20.80 18.88 -18.99
C ILE A 33 20.96 18.52 -17.51
N GLN A 34 21.80 19.24 -16.76
CA GLN A 34 21.96 19.01 -15.32
C GLN A 34 20.66 19.23 -14.55
N ARG A 35 19.86 20.24 -14.92
CA ARG A 35 18.54 20.47 -14.33
C ARG A 35 17.59 19.30 -14.61
N LEU A 36 17.54 18.81 -15.86
CA LEU A 36 16.75 17.64 -16.23
C LEU A 36 17.16 16.41 -15.43
N LYS A 37 18.47 16.16 -15.29
CA LYS A 37 18.99 15.06 -14.46
C LYS A 37 18.54 15.19 -13.01
N ASN A 38 18.60 16.39 -12.44
CA ASN A 38 18.15 16.63 -11.07
C ASN A 38 16.66 16.33 -10.90
N THR A 39 15.83 16.71 -11.88
CA THR A 39 14.40 16.35 -11.91
C THR A 39 14.21 14.84 -11.94
N VAL A 40 14.88 14.13 -12.86
CA VAL A 40 14.80 12.66 -12.96
C VAL A 40 15.17 11.99 -11.63
N LYS A 41 16.32 12.36 -11.04
CA LYS A 41 16.77 11.83 -9.75
C LYS A 41 15.77 12.10 -8.63
N SER A 42 15.23 13.31 -8.57
CA SER A 42 14.23 13.69 -7.57
C SER A 42 12.98 12.82 -7.70
N THR A 43 12.47 12.64 -8.93
CA THR A 43 11.29 11.83 -9.22
C THR A 43 11.51 10.36 -8.90
N VAL A 44 12.63 9.77 -9.31
CA VAL A 44 12.98 8.37 -9.00
C VAL A 44 13.10 8.15 -7.48
N ASN A 45 13.78 9.05 -6.77
CA ASN A 45 13.90 8.99 -5.32
C ASN A 45 12.55 9.14 -4.62
N SER A 46 11.68 10.02 -5.13
CA SER A 46 10.32 10.20 -4.63
C SER A 46 9.49 8.93 -4.81
N LEU A 47 9.52 8.30 -5.99
CA LEU A 47 8.82 7.04 -6.27
C LEU A 47 9.32 5.88 -5.39
N THR A 48 10.63 5.79 -5.17
CA THR A 48 11.23 4.77 -4.31
C THR A 48 10.72 4.90 -2.88
N ARG A 49 10.75 6.12 -2.32
CA ARG A 49 10.21 6.39 -0.97
C ARG A 49 8.71 6.14 -0.91
N PHE A 50 7.95 6.61 -1.90
CA PHE A 50 6.51 6.41 -1.99
C PHE A 50 6.16 4.92 -1.96
N LYS A 51 6.79 4.09 -2.80
CA LYS A 51 6.59 2.64 -2.83
C LYS A 51 6.82 2.00 -1.46
N SER A 52 7.91 2.35 -0.77
CA SER A 52 8.21 1.82 0.56
C SER A 52 7.16 2.24 1.59
N ASN A 53 6.81 3.52 1.61
CA ASN A 53 5.82 4.06 2.54
C ASN A 53 4.43 3.46 2.31
N SER A 54 3.99 3.31 1.06
CA SER A 54 2.70 2.70 0.74
C SER A 54 2.61 1.26 1.21
N LYS A 55 3.67 0.45 1.05
CA LYS A 55 3.72 -0.92 1.59
C LYS A 55 3.60 -0.93 3.11
N TYR A 56 4.38 -0.09 3.78
CA TYR A 56 4.38 0.00 5.24
C TYR A 56 3.02 0.46 5.79
N ASP A 57 2.46 1.52 5.23
CA ASP A 57 1.17 2.05 5.64
C ASP A 57 0.03 1.07 5.40
N LEU A 58 0.03 0.36 4.27
CA LEU A 58 -0.95 -0.68 4.01
C LEU A 58 -0.82 -1.82 5.03
N ASN A 59 0.38 -2.32 5.26
CA ASN A 59 0.63 -3.38 6.24
C ASN A 59 0.16 -2.98 7.64
N ARG A 60 0.44 -1.75 8.07
CA ARG A 60 -0.05 -1.21 9.35
C ARG A 60 -1.58 -1.21 9.39
N LYS A 61 -2.25 -0.70 8.36
CA LYS A 61 -3.73 -0.65 8.31
C LYS A 61 -4.36 -2.04 8.37
N LEU A 62 -3.82 -2.99 7.61
CA LEU A 62 -4.31 -4.38 7.58
C LEU A 62 -4.07 -5.08 8.92
N SER A 63 -2.93 -4.82 9.56
CA SER A 63 -2.63 -5.34 10.90
C SER A 63 -3.60 -4.80 11.96
N ASN A 64 -3.92 -3.50 11.91
CA ASN A 64 -4.91 -2.91 12.81
C ASN A 64 -6.31 -3.52 12.59
N LEU A 65 -6.74 -3.70 11.34
CA LEU A 65 -8.01 -4.37 11.02
C LEU A 65 -8.06 -5.80 11.57
N LYS A 66 -6.95 -6.55 11.48
CA LYS A 66 -6.83 -7.88 12.08
C LYS A 66 -6.98 -7.81 13.60
N LEU A 67 -6.26 -6.90 14.27
CA LEU A 67 -6.32 -6.75 15.73
C LEU A 67 -7.74 -6.42 16.20
N ASP A 68 -8.42 -5.50 15.53
CA ASP A 68 -9.81 -5.15 15.84
C ASP A 68 -10.73 -6.37 15.69
N ALA A 69 -10.57 -7.14 14.60
CA ALA A 69 -11.35 -8.34 14.37
C ALA A 69 -11.03 -9.45 15.40
N MET A 70 -9.77 -9.61 15.82
CA MET A 70 -9.40 -10.54 16.90
C MET A 70 -10.04 -10.14 18.23
N GLY A 71 -10.09 -8.83 18.53
CA GLY A 71 -10.83 -8.30 19.68
C GLY A 71 -12.32 -8.68 19.63
N ASN A 72 -12.92 -8.62 18.44
CA ASN A 72 -14.32 -9.02 18.24
C ASN A 72 -14.54 -10.53 18.39
N VAL A 73 -13.62 -11.37 17.93
CA VAL A 73 -13.67 -12.83 18.18
C VAL A 73 -13.72 -13.08 19.69
N ASN A 74 -12.84 -12.44 20.45
CA ASN A 74 -12.79 -12.58 21.90
C ASN A 74 -14.06 -12.05 22.58
N SER A 75 -14.63 -10.94 22.11
CA SER A 75 -15.87 -10.38 22.66
C SER A 75 -17.11 -11.23 22.38
N ILE A 76 -17.04 -12.13 21.40
CA ILE A 76 -18.09 -13.13 21.13
C ILE A 76 -17.85 -14.41 21.95
N SER A 77 -16.63 -14.96 21.92
CA SER A 77 -16.32 -16.25 22.52
C SER A 77 -16.31 -16.21 24.05
N ASN A 78 -15.79 -15.14 24.66
CA ASN A 78 -15.65 -15.07 26.12
C ASN A 78 -17.01 -15.04 26.85
N PRO A 79 -18.00 -14.22 26.44
CA PRO A 79 -19.32 -14.26 27.08
C PRO A 79 -20.03 -15.60 26.88
N ALA A 80 -19.87 -16.24 25.71
CA ALA A 80 -20.45 -17.56 25.47
C ALA A 80 -19.86 -18.62 26.40
N LEU A 81 -18.53 -18.61 26.59
CA LEU A 81 -17.85 -19.50 27.53
C LEU A 81 -18.26 -19.24 28.98
N GLN A 82 -18.36 -17.97 29.38
CA GLN A 82 -18.81 -17.60 30.72
C GLN A 82 -20.23 -18.09 30.98
N GLN A 83 -21.11 -17.97 30.00
CA GLN A 83 -22.47 -18.47 30.14
C GLN A 83 -22.53 -19.99 30.27
N ILE A 84 -21.72 -20.72 29.50
CA ILE A 84 -21.60 -22.18 29.65
C ILE A 84 -21.11 -22.53 31.06
N ARG A 85 -20.10 -21.81 31.59
CA ARG A 85 -19.62 -21.99 32.97
C ARG A 85 -20.75 -21.78 33.98
N ASN A 86 -21.49 -20.68 33.88
CA ASN A 86 -22.61 -20.39 34.79
C ASN A 86 -23.71 -21.47 34.72
N ASP A 87 -24.04 -21.95 33.52
CA ASP A 87 -25.04 -23.01 33.32
C ASP A 87 -24.56 -24.33 33.96
N VAL A 88 -23.26 -24.67 33.85
CA VAL A 88 -22.64 -25.85 34.51
C VAL A 88 -22.60 -25.70 36.03
N ASP A 89 -22.18 -24.55 36.55
CA ASP A 89 -22.10 -24.31 37.99
C ASP A 89 -23.49 -24.40 38.66
N SER A 90 -24.53 -23.92 37.97
CA SER A 90 -25.92 -24.05 38.41
C SER A 90 -26.36 -25.51 38.48
N ALA A 91 -26.03 -26.32 37.46
CA ALA A 91 -26.34 -27.75 37.44
C ALA A 91 -25.60 -28.54 38.52
N LYS A 92 -24.35 -28.17 38.83
CA LYS A 92 -23.57 -28.77 39.92
C LYS A 92 -24.18 -28.44 41.29
N ALA A 93 -24.73 -27.24 41.47
CA ALA A 93 -25.47 -26.90 42.69
C ALA A 93 -26.75 -27.73 42.86
N GLU A 94 -27.32 -28.26 41.77
CA GLU A 94 -28.43 -29.22 41.77
C GLU A 94 -27.97 -30.69 41.94
N GLY A 95 -26.66 -30.93 42.08
CA GLY A 95 -26.09 -32.27 42.30
C GLY A 95 -25.73 -33.04 41.02
N LYS A 96 -25.75 -32.40 39.84
CA LYS A 96 -25.37 -33.05 38.57
C LYS A 96 -23.86 -33.02 38.32
N ASP A 97 -23.32 -34.04 37.66
CA ASP A 97 -21.92 -34.07 37.20
C ASP A 97 -21.78 -33.48 35.79
N ALA A 98 -21.77 -32.15 35.70
CA ALA A 98 -21.82 -31.43 34.43
C ALA A 98 -20.48 -30.80 33.97
N GLU A 99 -19.35 -31.07 34.63
CA GLU A 99 -18.07 -30.40 34.31
C GLU A 99 -17.58 -30.73 32.89
N HIS A 100 -17.80 -31.97 32.44
CA HIS A 100 -17.45 -32.40 31.09
C HIS A 100 -18.17 -31.60 29.99
N CYS A 101 -19.37 -31.07 30.28
CA CYS A 101 -20.11 -30.20 29.37
C CYS A 101 -19.43 -28.85 29.17
N TYR A 102 -18.78 -28.31 30.22
CA TYR A 102 -17.98 -27.09 30.11
C TYR A 102 -16.78 -27.31 29.19
N GLU A 103 -16.04 -28.40 29.39
CA GLU A 103 -14.85 -28.69 28.60
C GLU A 103 -15.16 -28.87 27.11
N SER A 104 -16.25 -29.56 26.77
CA SER A 104 -16.71 -29.67 25.37
C SER A 104 -17.04 -28.30 24.77
N GLY A 105 -17.74 -27.44 25.50
CA GLY A 105 -18.07 -26.09 25.03
C GLY A 105 -16.82 -25.20 24.87
N ARG A 106 -15.86 -25.32 25.80
CA ARG A 106 -14.57 -24.63 25.77
C ARG A 106 -13.74 -25.00 24.55
N LEU A 107 -13.62 -26.29 24.24
CA LEU A 107 -12.90 -26.76 23.07
C LEU A 107 -13.54 -26.28 21.76
N GLN A 108 -14.87 -26.38 21.64
CA GLN A 108 -15.58 -25.90 20.46
C GLN A 108 -15.37 -24.39 20.21
N LEU A 109 -15.43 -23.57 21.26
CA LEU A 109 -15.18 -22.12 21.16
C LEU A 109 -13.72 -21.80 20.83
N ARG A 110 -12.77 -22.58 21.38
CA ARG A 110 -11.34 -22.44 21.09
C ARG A 110 -11.06 -22.74 19.62
N ASP A 111 -11.57 -23.85 19.09
CA ASP A 111 -11.32 -24.27 17.72
C ASP A 111 -11.91 -23.26 16.72
N ALA A 112 -13.11 -22.75 17.00
CA ALA A 112 -13.72 -21.69 16.21
C ALA A 112 -12.90 -20.39 16.23
N SER A 113 -12.36 -20.01 17.40
CA SER A 113 -11.55 -18.80 17.53
C SER A 113 -10.20 -18.94 16.80
N MET A 114 -9.56 -20.11 16.89
CA MET A 114 -8.31 -20.39 16.16
C MET A 114 -8.53 -20.35 14.64
N THR A 115 -9.59 -21.00 14.15
CA THR A 115 -9.96 -20.96 12.73
C THR A 115 -10.21 -19.52 12.26
N ALA A 116 -10.91 -18.73 13.08
CA ALA A 116 -11.16 -17.33 12.76
C ALA A 116 -9.86 -16.52 12.69
N PHE A 117 -8.91 -16.73 13.60
CA PHE A 117 -7.61 -16.05 13.54
C PHE A 117 -6.82 -16.39 12.28
N ASP A 118 -6.81 -17.67 11.88
CA ASP A 118 -6.16 -18.11 10.64
C ASP A 118 -6.80 -17.46 9.40
N ASP A 119 -8.12 -17.35 9.37
CA ASP A 119 -8.83 -16.72 8.25
C ASP A 119 -8.61 -15.19 8.23
N LEU A 120 -8.56 -14.53 9.38
CA LEU A 120 -8.18 -13.11 9.48
C LEU A 120 -6.75 -12.88 8.97
N ASP A 121 -5.82 -13.83 9.22
CA ASP A 121 -4.47 -13.77 8.67
C ASP A 121 -4.45 -13.88 7.13
N LYS A 122 -5.28 -14.75 6.57
CA LYS A 122 -5.45 -14.85 5.11
C LYS A 122 -6.01 -13.55 4.53
N CYS A 123 -7.00 -12.93 5.18
CA CYS A 123 -7.56 -11.65 4.75
C CYS A 123 -6.49 -10.55 4.64
N GLY A 124 -5.61 -10.44 5.64
CA GLY A 124 -4.50 -9.50 5.63
C GLY A 124 -3.49 -9.77 4.51
N LYS A 125 -3.08 -11.04 4.32
CA LYS A 125 -2.14 -11.44 3.26
C LYS A 125 -2.68 -11.15 1.87
N THR A 126 -3.92 -11.54 1.59
CA THR A 126 -4.59 -11.26 0.31
C THR A 126 -4.68 -9.76 0.04
N GLY A 127 -4.95 -8.95 1.07
CA GLY A 127 -4.92 -7.49 0.97
C GLY A 127 -3.56 -6.96 0.53
N LEU A 128 -2.46 -7.43 1.13
CA LEU A 128 -1.10 -7.03 0.75
C LEU A 128 -0.74 -7.46 -0.68
N GLU A 129 -1.08 -8.68 -1.06
CA GLU A 129 -0.77 -9.23 -2.38
C GLU A 129 -1.53 -8.49 -3.49
N SER A 130 -2.75 -8.02 -3.21
CA SER A 130 -3.59 -7.33 -4.19
C SER A 130 -2.98 -6.03 -4.75
N ILE A 131 -2.03 -5.40 -4.04
CA ILE A 131 -1.36 -4.18 -4.52
C ILE A 131 -0.09 -4.45 -5.34
N ALA A 132 0.37 -5.70 -5.43
CA ALA A 132 1.61 -6.05 -6.11
C ALA A 132 1.67 -5.55 -7.57
N PRO A 133 0.59 -5.63 -8.39
CA PRO A 133 0.62 -5.11 -9.76
C PRO A 133 0.86 -3.59 -9.80
N ALA A 134 0.19 -2.82 -8.94
CA ALA A 134 0.37 -1.37 -8.88
C ALA A 134 1.79 -0.99 -8.46
N LEU A 135 2.39 -1.73 -7.53
CA LEU A 135 3.77 -1.54 -7.11
C LEU A 135 4.77 -1.92 -8.20
N SER A 136 4.47 -2.95 -9.00
CA SER A 136 5.30 -3.31 -10.16
C SER A 136 5.33 -2.19 -11.19
N ASN A 137 4.22 -1.47 -11.37
CA ASN A 137 4.21 -0.30 -12.26
C ASN A 137 5.12 0.81 -11.75
N VAL A 138 5.25 0.99 -10.42
CA VAL A 138 6.23 1.93 -9.85
C VAL A 138 7.67 1.52 -10.20
N ASP A 139 7.99 0.22 -10.14
CA ASP A 139 9.32 -0.29 -10.53
C ASP A 139 9.61 -0.04 -12.00
N THR A 140 8.64 -0.28 -12.87
CA THR A 140 8.76 0.03 -14.30
C THR A 140 9.01 1.52 -14.53
N THR A 141 8.31 2.41 -13.82
CA THR A 141 8.51 3.86 -13.93
C THR A 141 9.88 4.28 -13.37
N ILE A 142 10.37 3.67 -12.31
CA ILE A 142 11.74 3.89 -11.79
C ILE A 142 12.78 3.46 -12.83
N ALA A 143 12.62 2.29 -13.43
CA ALA A 143 13.51 1.80 -14.49
C ALA A 143 13.51 2.73 -15.70
N PHE A 144 12.33 3.24 -16.10
CA PHE A 144 12.23 4.27 -17.13
C PHE A 144 12.99 5.54 -16.74
N GLY A 145 12.85 6.02 -15.50
CA GLY A 145 13.60 7.17 -15.00
C GLY A 145 15.11 6.99 -15.07
N ASN A 146 15.62 5.82 -14.65
CA ASN A 146 17.04 5.50 -14.76
C ASN A 146 17.53 5.48 -16.23
N LYS A 147 16.70 5.01 -17.15
CA LYS A 147 17.00 5.08 -18.59
C LYS A 147 17.07 6.53 -19.08
N VAL A 148 16.11 7.38 -18.69
CA VAL A 148 16.13 8.81 -19.04
C VAL A 148 17.39 9.50 -18.50
N GLU A 149 17.83 9.16 -17.28
CA GLU A 149 19.10 9.69 -16.74
C GLU A 149 20.30 9.31 -17.61
N LEU A 150 20.40 8.04 -18.02
CA LEU A 150 21.47 7.57 -18.91
C LEU A 150 21.42 8.27 -20.27
N ASP A 151 20.24 8.41 -20.85
CA ASP A 151 20.04 9.09 -22.13
C ASP A 151 20.53 10.55 -22.03
N LEU A 152 20.21 11.25 -20.94
CA LEU A 152 20.71 12.60 -20.66
C LEU A 152 22.24 12.66 -20.56
N ASP A 153 22.88 11.67 -19.91
CA ASP A 153 24.33 11.58 -19.80
C ASP A 153 25.03 11.34 -21.14
N THR A 154 24.34 10.70 -22.08
CA THR A 154 24.89 10.43 -23.42
C THR A 154 24.79 11.61 -24.39
N ILE A 155 24.01 12.66 -24.08
CA ILE A 155 23.79 13.77 -25.03
C ILE A 155 25.11 14.44 -25.41
N PHE A 156 25.92 14.82 -24.42
CA PHE A 156 27.21 15.47 -24.68
C PHE A 156 28.20 14.57 -25.43
N PRO A 157 28.49 13.34 -24.97
CA PRO A 157 29.38 12.42 -25.68
C PRO A 157 28.92 12.11 -27.11
N SER A 158 27.63 11.90 -27.32
CA SER A 158 27.08 11.54 -28.64
C SER A 158 27.06 12.71 -29.64
N CYS A 159 27.21 13.94 -29.16
CA CYS A 159 27.29 15.14 -29.99
C CYS A 159 28.72 15.68 -30.11
N TYR A 160 29.72 14.97 -29.60
CA TYR A 160 31.11 15.45 -29.64
C TYR A 160 31.56 15.72 -31.08
N ASN A 161 32.09 16.93 -31.30
CA ASN A 161 32.66 17.34 -32.57
C ASN A 161 33.77 18.36 -32.31
N ASN A 162 34.80 18.37 -33.15
CA ASN A 162 35.88 19.35 -33.08
C ASN A 162 35.40 20.78 -33.41
N ASN A 163 34.27 20.91 -34.10
CA ASN A 163 33.59 22.17 -34.36
C ASN A 163 32.50 22.43 -33.32
N ILE A 164 32.68 23.49 -32.53
CA ILE A 164 31.76 23.89 -31.45
C ILE A 164 30.33 24.16 -31.96
N PHE A 165 30.16 24.75 -33.13
CA PHE A 165 28.83 25.05 -33.68
C PHE A 165 28.08 23.79 -34.09
N ILE A 166 28.80 22.78 -34.61
CA ILE A 166 28.20 21.47 -34.94
C ILE A 166 27.78 20.75 -33.66
N MET A 167 28.62 20.79 -32.62
CA MET A 167 28.32 20.22 -31.31
C MET A 167 27.09 20.88 -30.67
N GLU A 168 27.03 22.22 -30.67
CA GLU A 168 25.90 22.99 -30.13
C GLU A 168 24.61 22.70 -30.89
N SER A 169 24.65 22.65 -32.23
CA SER A 169 23.49 22.32 -33.06
C SER A 169 22.97 20.90 -32.78
N CYS A 170 23.88 19.92 -32.64
CA CYS A 170 23.51 18.55 -32.28
C CYS A 170 22.82 18.48 -30.91
N ILE A 171 23.38 19.13 -29.90
CA ILE A 171 22.80 19.14 -28.55
C ILE A 171 21.43 19.81 -28.57
N ALA A 172 21.32 20.98 -29.22
CA ALA A 172 20.05 21.69 -29.38
C ALA A 172 18.97 20.81 -30.03
N GLY A 173 19.33 20.01 -31.03
CA GLY A 173 18.43 19.06 -31.68
C GLY A 173 17.94 17.92 -30.78
N LYS A 174 18.73 17.52 -29.76
CA LYS A 174 18.36 16.46 -28.80
C LYS A 174 17.55 16.96 -27.61
N MET A 175 17.67 18.25 -27.25
CA MET A 175 17.00 18.83 -26.08
C MET A 175 15.46 18.65 -26.05
N PRO A 176 14.71 18.79 -27.17
CA PRO A 176 13.26 18.57 -27.15
C PRO A 176 12.87 17.15 -26.73
N GLY A 177 13.57 16.13 -27.24
CA GLY A 177 13.32 14.73 -26.87
C GLY A 177 13.67 14.43 -25.41
N ALA A 178 14.77 15.03 -24.92
CA ALA A 178 15.16 14.94 -23.52
C ALA A 178 14.10 15.55 -22.58
N ASN A 179 13.63 16.76 -22.88
CA ASN A 179 12.56 17.42 -22.13
C ASN A 179 11.27 16.59 -22.13
N ALA A 180 10.85 16.09 -23.29
CA ALA A 180 9.65 15.26 -23.41
C ALA A 180 9.75 13.96 -22.60
N SER A 181 10.93 13.34 -22.56
CA SER A 181 11.15 12.12 -21.77
C SER A 181 11.05 12.37 -20.27
N VAL A 182 11.59 13.50 -19.78
CA VAL A 182 11.45 13.90 -18.38
C VAL A 182 10.00 14.22 -18.03
N GLN A 183 9.28 14.94 -18.89
CA GLN A 183 7.85 15.21 -18.68
C GLN A 183 7.02 13.93 -18.65
N SER A 184 7.32 12.97 -19.53
CA SER A 184 6.69 11.66 -19.53
C SER A 184 6.93 10.91 -18.22
N LEU A 185 8.15 10.97 -17.68
CA LEU A 185 8.49 10.39 -16.38
C LEU A 185 7.65 11.02 -15.25
N GLU A 186 7.52 12.34 -15.21
CA GLU A 186 6.73 13.05 -14.18
C GLU A 186 5.24 12.68 -14.26
N ASN A 187 4.69 12.59 -15.48
CA ASN A 187 3.30 12.20 -15.70
C ASN A 187 3.05 10.74 -15.30
N GLN A 188 3.94 9.83 -15.70
CA GLN A 188 3.87 8.43 -15.29
C GLN A 188 4.01 8.27 -13.78
N ALA A 189 4.91 9.04 -13.15
CA ALA A 189 5.10 9.04 -11.70
C ALA A 189 3.79 9.38 -10.96
N THR A 190 3.10 10.43 -11.40
CA THR A 190 1.80 10.82 -10.83
C THR A 190 0.76 9.71 -11.01
N SER A 191 0.66 9.17 -12.23
CA SER A 191 -0.31 8.11 -12.55
C SER A 191 -0.11 6.84 -11.71
N VAL A 192 1.15 6.39 -11.52
CA VAL A 192 1.42 5.20 -10.71
C VAL A 192 1.19 5.45 -9.21
N GLN A 193 1.42 6.68 -8.73
CA GLN A 193 1.09 7.06 -7.35
C GLN A 193 -0.42 6.98 -7.08
N ASP A 194 -1.24 7.48 -7.99
CA ASP A 194 -2.69 7.41 -7.91
C ASP A 194 -3.20 5.95 -7.97
N SER A 195 -2.60 5.14 -8.84
CA SER A 195 -2.89 3.71 -8.97
C SER A 195 -2.63 2.96 -7.66
N VAL A 196 -1.45 3.16 -7.05
CA VAL A 196 -1.09 2.53 -5.76
C VAL A 196 -2.00 3.00 -4.64
N THR A 197 -2.35 4.28 -4.58
CA THR A 197 -3.25 4.84 -3.56
C THR A 197 -4.65 4.23 -3.66
N THR A 198 -5.16 4.11 -4.89
CA THR A 198 -6.45 3.49 -5.19
C THR A 198 -6.43 2.00 -4.84
N ALA A 199 -5.40 1.27 -5.28
CA ALA A 199 -5.23 -0.15 -4.98
C ALA A 199 -5.14 -0.40 -3.46
N SER A 200 -4.39 0.42 -2.74
CA SER A 200 -4.27 0.32 -1.27
C SER A 200 -5.60 0.55 -0.58
N SER A 201 -6.39 1.52 -1.02
CA SER A 201 -7.73 1.77 -0.46
C SER A 201 -8.68 0.60 -0.71
N ARG A 202 -8.64 0.01 -1.91
CA ARG A 202 -9.41 -1.20 -2.24
C ARG A 202 -8.97 -2.40 -1.42
N ALA A 203 -7.67 -2.58 -1.22
CA ALA A 203 -7.12 -3.66 -0.40
C ALA A 203 -7.61 -3.59 1.05
N VAL A 204 -7.62 -2.40 1.65
CA VAL A 204 -8.16 -2.16 3.00
C VAL A 204 -9.64 -2.51 3.07
N ASN A 205 -10.44 -2.02 2.12
CA ASN A 205 -11.88 -2.31 2.08
C ASN A 205 -12.16 -3.80 1.89
N SER A 206 -11.42 -4.46 0.99
CA SER A 206 -11.54 -5.89 0.75
C SER A 206 -11.19 -6.71 1.99
N ALA A 207 -10.12 -6.33 2.71
CA ALA A 207 -9.75 -6.99 3.96
C ALA A 207 -10.82 -6.78 5.05
N TYR A 208 -11.37 -5.56 5.16
CA TYR A 208 -12.47 -5.28 6.08
C TYR A 208 -13.70 -6.18 5.81
N SER A 209 -14.09 -6.32 4.54
CA SER A 209 -15.18 -7.21 4.14
C SER A 209 -14.85 -8.69 4.40
N CYS A 210 -13.62 -9.11 4.09
CA CYS A 210 -13.13 -10.46 4.35
C CYS A 210 -13.22 -10.83 5.85
N ASN A 211 -12.89 -9.89 6.74
CA ASN A 211 -12.96 -10.10 8.19
C ASN A 211 -14.37 -10.38 8.73
N GLN A 212 -15.44 -10.09 7.98
CA GLN A 212 -16.81 -10.30 8.46
C GLN A 212 -17.20 -11.79 8.52
N MET A 213 -16.70 -12.60 7.60
CA MET A 213 -17.04 -14.03 7.55
C MET A 213 -16.51 -14.81 8.77
N PRO A 214 -15.23 -14.66 9.18
CA PRO A 214 -14.73 -15.24 10.43
C PRO A 214 -15.59 -14.87 11.66
N LEU A 215 -16.01 -13.61 11.77
CA LEU A 215 -16.84 -13.15 12.88
C LEU A 215 -18.21 -13.81 12.89
N THR A 216 -18.85 -13.96 11.73
CA THR A 216 -20.13 -14.69 11.59
C THR A 216 -19.98 -16.14 12.00
N ASN A 217 -18.91 -16.81 11.58
CA ASN A 217 -18.63 -18.20 11.93
C ASN A 217 -18.46 -18.38 13.44
N VAL A 218 -17.73 -17.46 14.11
CA VAL A 218 -17.57 -17.49 15.57
C VAL A 218 -18.90 -17.26 16.30
N ARG A 219 -19.77 -16.35 15.83
CA ARG A 219 -21.12 -16.16 16.41
C ARG A 219 -21.97 -17.42 16.33
N GLN A 220 -21.92 -18.10 15.19
CA GLN A 220 -22.62 -19.37 15.01
C GLN A 220 -22.05 -20.46 15.92
N ALA A 221 -20.72 -20.59 15.97
CA ALA A 221 -20.06 -21.53 16.86
C ALA A 221 -20.38 -21.26 18.34
N ALA A 222 -20.44 -20.00 18.75
CA ALA A 222 -20.81 -19.61 20.11
C ALA A 222 -22.25 -19.99 20.47
N THR A 223 -23.18 -19.80 19.54
CA THR A 223 -24.57 -20.24 19.71
C THR A 223 -24.64 -21.77 19.84
N ASN A 224 -23.97 -22.48 18.94
CA ASN A 224 -23.94 -23.94 18.94
C ASN A 224 -23.31 -24.49 20.21
N ALA A 225 -22.17 -23.95 20.65
CA ALA A 225 -21.49 -24.39 21.87
C ALA A 225 -22.41 -24.25 23.10
N ARG A 226 -23.16 -23.14 23.21
CA ARG A 226 -24.14 -22.94 24.29
C ARG A 226 -25.28 -23.95 24.22
N LEU A 227 -25.84 -24.20 23.04
CA LEU A 227 -26.93 -25.16 22.86
C LEU A 227 -26.48 -26.59 23.17
N THR A 228 -25.31 -26.98 22.68
CA THR A 228 -24.69 -28.29 22.94
C THR A 228 -24.41 -28.46 24.44
N ALA A 229 -23.80 -27.47 25.09
CA ALA A 229 -23.54 -27.52 26.53
C ALA A 229 -24.84 -27.65 27.35
N ARG A 230 -25.88 -26.89 27.00
CA ARG A 230 -27.20 -27.01 27.66
C ARG A 230 -27.83 -28.37 27.46
N SER A 231 -27.73 -28.94 26.26
CA SER A 231 -28.22 -30.29 26.00
C SER A 231 -27.45 -31.33 26.81
N CYS A 232 -26.13 -31.17 26.92
CA CYS A 232 -25.26 -32.02 27.74
C CYS A 232 -25.67 -31.94 29.22
N ILE A 233 -25.81 -30.73 29.78
CA ILE A 233 -26.22 -30.48 31.18
C ILE A 233 -27.59 -31.10 31.51
N LYS A 234 -28.54 -31.09 30.56
CA LYS A 234 -29.85 -31.72 30.75
C LYS A 234 -29.77 -33.24 30.92
N ASN A 235 -28.76 -33.87 30.33
CA ASN A 235 -28.55 -35.31 30.30
C ASN A 235 -27.46 -35.78 31.28
N ALA A 236 -26.88 -34.86 32.07
CA ALA A 236 -25.86 -35.11 33.07
C ALA A 236 -26.44 -35.46 34.45
#